data_AF-A0A2D0IK76-F1
#
_entry.id   AF-A0A2D0IK76-F1
#
_cell.length_a   1.000
_cell.length_b   1.000
_cell.length_c   1.000
_cell.angle_alpha   90.00
_cell.angle_beta   90.00
_cell.angle_gamma   90.00
#
_symmetry.space_group_name_H-M   'P 1'
#
loop_
_entity.id
_entity.type
_entity.pdbx_description
1 polymer ?
#
loop_
_entity_poly.entity_id
_entity_poly.type
_entity_poly.pdbx_seq_one_letter_code
_entity_poly.pdbx_strand_id
1 'polypeptide(L)'
;MALSDCETRYWLQCFDNIKKKSPVSAGSIFQLCKQALKFCRVRKFAISNALDDLIIPDVGKVQNKIDRFLTDNELGQLWRSINTNTHTPYYSNLLTVLIVFGCRTRS
;
A
#
# COMPACT_ATOMS: atom_id res chain seq x y z
N MET A 1 27.15 3.14 9.73
CA MET A 1 26.80 1.95 10.52
C MET A 1 26.70 0.79 9.56
N ALA A 2 27.47 -0.28 9.77
CA ALA A 2 27.43 -1.43 8.86
C ALA A 2 26.12 -2.20 9.05
N LEU A 3 25.65 -2.90 8.03
CA LEU A 3 24.40 -3.67 8.11
C LEU A 3 24.44 -4.78 9.18
N SER A 4 25.66 -5.21 9.55
CA SER A 4 25.93 -6.16 10.65
C SER A 4 25.55 -5.61 12.03
N ASP A 5 25.55 -4.29 12.21
CA ASP A 5 25.38 -3.66 13.52
C ASP A 5 23.92 -3.21 13.76
N CYS A 6 23.06 -3.37 12.75
CA CYS A 6 21.64 -3.04 12.84
C CYS A 6 20.85 -4.17 13.50
N GLU A 7 20.83 -4.15 14.83
CA GLU A 7 19.98 -5.01 15.65
C GLU A 7 18.48 -4.73 15.45
N THR A 8 17.65 -5.71 15.78
CA THR A 8 16.18 -5.65 15.67
C THR A 8 15.57 -4.42 16.36
N ARG A 9 16.16 -3.95 17.47
CA ARG A 9 15.67 -2.78 18.21
C ARG A 9 15.69 -1.49 17.38
N TYR A 10 16.73 -1.26 16.57
CA TYR A 10 16.83 -0.07 15.73
C TYR A 10 15.78 -0.10 14.60
N TRP A 11 15.53 -1.29 14.05
CA TRP A 11 14.48 -1.49 13.06
C TRP A 11 13.10 -1.19 13.63
N LEU A 12 12.79 -1.73 14.81
CA LEU A 12 11.51 -1.47 15.49
C LEU A 12 11.31 0.02 15.75
N GLN A 13 12.33 0.73 16.25
CA GLN A 13 12.25 2.18 16.47
C GLN A 13 11.95 2.96 15.18
N CYS A 14 12.59 2.58 14.06
CA CYS A 14 12.30 3.17 12.75
C CYS A 14 10.86 2.90 12.31
N PHE A 15 10.42 1.65 12.42
CA PHE A 15 9.06 1.27 12.01
C PHE A 15 7.99 1.89 12.89
N ASP A 16 8.20 1.99 14.20
CA ASP A 16 7.29 2.67 15.13
C ASP A 16 7.11 4.15 14.78
N ASN A 17 8.18 4.82 14.35
CA ASN A 17 8.09 6.20 13.89
C ASN A 17 7.27 6.34 12.59
N ILE A 18 7.40 5.39 11.67
CA ILE A 18 6.59 5.37 10.43
C ILE A 18 5.13 5.04 10.76
N LYS A 19 4.91 4.05 11.65
CA LYS A 19 3.59 3.57 12.07
C LYS A 19 2.71 4.67 12.65
N LYS A 20 3.30 5.65 13.34
CA LYS A 20 2.59 6.84 13.86
C LYS A 20 1.86 7.64 12.78
N LYS A 21 2.40 7.70 11.56
CA LYS A 21 1.83 8.50 10.45
C LYS A 21 1.13 7.63 9.42
N SER A 22 1.73 6.50 9.06
CA SER A 22 1.19 5.58 8.06
C SER A 22 1.47 4.13 8.44
N PRO A 23 0.55 3.48 9.19
CA PRO A 23 0.74 2.12 9.66
C PRO A 23 0.72 1.09 8.53
N VAL A 24 0.02 1.37 7.43
CA VAL A 24 0.02 0.49 6.26
C VAL A 24 1.32 0.61 5.48
N SER A 25 1.82 1.83 5.26
CA SER A 25 3.12 2.02 4.60
C SER A 25 4.25 1.39 5.40
N ALA A 26 4.20 1.43 6.74
CA ALA A 26 5.17 0.74 7.59
C ALA A 26 5.23 -0.77 7.30
N GLY A 27 4.07 -1.43 7.16
CA GLY A 27 3.99 -2.84 6.79
C GLY A 27 4.55 -3.15 5.40
N SER A 28 4.26 -2.30 4.41
CA SER A 28 4.80 -2.44 3.06
C SER A 28 6.33 -2.27 3.01
N ILE A 29 6.85 -1.25 3.71
CA ILE A 29 8.31 -1.00 3.79
C ILE A 29 9.00 -2.16 4.51
N PHE A 30 8.42 -2.68 5.59
CA PHE A 30 8.94 -3.84 6.30
C PHE A 30 9.11 -5.07 5.38
N GLN A 31 8.11 -5.37 4.55
CA GLN A 31 8.22 -6.47 3.58
C GLN A 31 9.34 -6.24 2.56
N LEU A 32 9.46 -5.02 2.05
CA LEU A 32 10.53 -4.65 1.13
C LEU A 32 11.91 -4.83 1.79
N CYS A 33 12.08 -4.39 3.04
CA CYS A 33 13.31 -4.56 3.79
C CYS A 33 13.64 -6.05 4.02
N LYS A 34 12.68 -6.91 4.38
CA LYS A 34 12.90 -8.36 4.49
C LYS A 34 13.40 -8.95 3.17
N GLN A 35 12.79 -8.57 2.04
CA GLN A 35 13.22 -9.04 0.72
C GLN A 35 14.63 -8.57 0.36
N ALA A 36 14.96 -7.31 0.64
CA ALA A 36 16.29 -6.76 0.41
C ALA A 36 17.36 -7.47 1.27
N LEU A 37 17.09 -7.69 2.57
CA LEU A 37 18.00 -8.43 3.45
C LEU A 37 18.18 -9.88 3.00
N LYS A 38 17.09 -10.54 2.58
CA LYS A 38 17.16 -11.89 1.99
C LYS A 38 18.03 -11.91 0.74
N PHE A 39 17.89 -10.92 -0.14
CA PHE A 39 18.72 -10.78 -1.34
C PHE A 39 20.20 -10.62 -0.99
N CYS A 40 20.53 -9.73 -0.04
CA CYS A 40 21.89 -9.52 0.45
C CYS A 40 22.49 -10.80 1.05
N ARG A 41 21.69 -11.54 1.84
CA ARG A 41 22.11 -12.80 2.49
C ARG A 41 22.43 -13.89 1.48
N VAL A 42 21.55 -14.10 0.49
CA VAL A 42 21.74 -15.14 -0.55
C VAL A 42 23.00 -14.88 -1.37
N ARG A 43 23.33 -13.62 -1.62
CA ARG A 43 24.51 -13.22 -2.39
C ARG A 43 25.77 -12.96 -1.55
N LYS A 44 25.69 -13.20 -0.23
CA LYS A 44 26.78 -12.97 0.74
C LYS A 44 27.32 -11.53 0.75
N PHE A 45 26.49 -10.54 0.40
CA PHE A 45 26.86 -9.13 0.53
C PHE A 45 26.85 -8.68 1.99
N ALA A 46 25.89 -9.18 2.77
CA ALA A 46 25.79 -8.97 4.21
C ALA A 46 24.88 -10.03 4.84
N ILE A 47 25.17 -10.43 6.08
CA ILE A 47 24.38 -11.40 6.84
C ILE A 47 23.64 -10.62 7.93
N SER A 48 22.31 -10.57 7.83
CA SER A 48 21.45 -10.01 8.86
C SER A 48 20.14 -10.81 8.91
N ASN A 49 19.77 -11.24 10.12
CA ASN A 49 18.55 -11.97 10.41
C ASN A 49 17.58 -11.16 11.28
N ALA A 50 17.89 -9.87 11.51
CA ALA A 50 17.19 -9.01 12.48
C ALA A 50 15.69 -8.85 12.23
N LEU A 51 15.22 -9.05 11.00
CA LEU A 51 13.81 -8.91 10.60
C LEU A 51 13.09 -10.25 10.37
N ASP A 52 13.78 -11.38 10.47
CA ASP A 52 13.24 -12.68 10.08
C ASP A 52 12.06 -13.11 10.98
N ASP A 53 12.19 -12.92 12.29
CA ASP A 53 11.20 -13.32 13.30
C ASP A 53 10.01 -12.36 13.41
N LEU A 54 10.13 -11.15 12.84
CA LEU A 54 9.06 -10.15 12.87
C LEU A 54 7.96 -10.47 11.85
N ILE A 55 6.71 -10.21 12.24
CA ILE A 55 5.54 -10.27 11.36
C ILE A 55 4.92 -8.87 11.17
N ILE A 56 4.13 -8.69 10.10
CA ILE A 56 3.52 -7.38 9.77
C ILE A 56 2.76 -6.76 10.97
N PRO A 57 1.99 -7.52 11.77
CA PRO A 57 1.31 -6.98 12.95
C PRO A 57 2.22 -6.34 14.00
N ASP A 58 3.45 -6.84 14.16
CA ASP A 58 4.41 -6.29 15.14
C ASP A 58 4.86 -4.89 14.72
N VAL A 59 4.90 -4.65 13.41
CA VAL A 59 5.62 -3.52 12.80
C VAL A 59 4.65 -2.47 12.22
N GLY A 60 3.44 -2.88 11.85
CA GLY A 60 2.48 -2.02 11.16
C GLY A 60 1.09 -2.65 11.11
N LYS A 61 0.34 -2.32 10.07
CA LYS A 61 -0.99 -2.88 9.82
C LYS A 61 -1.05 -3.43 8.41
N VAL A 62 -1.73 -4.57 8.25
CA VAL A 62 -2.07 -5.09 6.91
C VAL A 62 -2.99 -4.07 6.24
N GLN A 63 -2.80 -3.83 4.94
CA GLN A 63 -3.72 -3.02 4.15
C GLN A 63 -5.11 -3.68 4.22
N ASN A 64 -6.05 -3.01 4.85
CA ASN A 64 -7.43 -3.46 4.83
C ASN A 64 -7.95 -3.36 3.40
N LYS A 65 -8.66 -4.41 2.97
CA LYS A 65 -9.47 -4.35 1.75
C LYS A 65 -10.50 -3.24 1.94
N ILE A 66 -10.65 -2.38 0.94
CA ILE A 66 -11.69 -1.35 0.99
C ILE A 66 -13.01 -2.08 0.80
N ASP A 67 -13.85 -2.08 1.84
CA ASP A 67 -15.13 -2.80 1.85
C ASP A 67 -16.31 -1.96 1.33
N ARG A 68 -16.10 -0.67 1.05
CA ARG A 68 -17.17 0.22 0.58
C ARG A 68 -17.22 0.23 -0.94
N PHE A 69 -18.34 -0.23 -1.48
CA PHE A 69 -18.72 -0.14 -2.88
C PHE A 69 -19.87 0.87 -3.04
N LEU A 70 -20.06 1.38 -4.26
CA LEU A 70 -21.24 2.16 -4.60
C LEU A 70 -22.46 1.25 -4.62
N THR A 71 -23.50 1.61 -3.88
CA THR A 71 -24.82 0.98 -4.00
C THR A 71 -25.49 1.36 -5.31
N ASP A 72 -26.48 0.59 -5.77
CA ASP A 72 -27.19 0.86 -7.04
C ASP A 72 -27.78 2.27 -7.12
N ASN A 73 -28.26 2.80 -5.98
CA ASN A 73 -28.78 4.17 -5.91
C ASN A 73 -27.66 5.21 -6.08
N GLU A 74 -26.53 5.04 -5.40
CA GLU A 74 -25.37 5.94 -5.55
C GLU A 74 -24.78 5.84 -6.96
N LEU A 75 -24.76 4.64 -7.56
CA LEU A 75 -24.33 4.44 -8.94
C LEU A 75 -25.25 5.15 -9.93
N GLY A 76 -26.57 5.09 -9.73
CA GLY A 76 -27.55 5.82 -10.52
C GLY A 76 -27.40 7.34 -10.41
N GLN A 77 -27.11 7.85 -9.21
CA GLN A 77 -26.81 9.27 -8.99
C GLN A 77 -25.52 9.71 -9.71
N LEU A 78 -24.46 8.90 -9.63
CA LEU A 78 -23.20 9.12 -10.33
C LEU A 78 -23.43 9.14 -11.85
N TRP A 79 -24.19 8.17 -12.38
CA TRP A 79 -24.53 8.11 -13.82
C TRP A 79 -25.29 9.34 -14.29
N ARG A 80 -26.26 9.83 -13.51
CA ARG A 80 -26.96 11.09 -13.83
C ARG A 80 -26.00 12.28 -13.83
N SER A 81 -25.12 12.38 -12.83
CA SER A 81 -24.15 13.47 -12.71
C SER A 81 -23.14 13.52 -13.88
N ILE A 82 -22.73 12.37 -14.40
CA ILE A 82 -21.85 12.29 -15.57
C ILE A 82 -22.52 12.88 -16.82
N ASN A 83 -23.84 12.66 -16.95
CA ASN A 83 -24.64 13.11 -18.10
C ASN A 83 -25.14 14.56 -18.00
N THR A 84 -25.06 15.21 -16.83
CA THR A 84 -25.49 16.61 -16.64
C THR A 84 -24.43 17.65 -17.05
N ASN A 85 -23.33 17.23 -17.69
CA ASN A 85 -22.25 18.09 -18.21
C ASN A 85 -21.59 19.01 -17.17
N THR A 86 -21.70 18.64 -15.89
CA THR A 86 -21.11 19.38 -14.75
C THR A 86 -19.62 19.12 -14.57
N HIS A 87 -19.10 18.04 -15.16
CA HIS A 87 -17.69 17.64 -15.11
C HIS A 87 -17.00 17.88 -16.43
N THR A 88 -15.67 18.05 -16.41
CA THR A 88 -14.89 18.13 -17.65
C THR A 88 -15.16 16.90 -18.52
N PRO A 89 -15.37 17.04 -19.84
CA PRO A 89 -15.74 15.93 -20.73
C PRO A 89 -14.81 14.71 -20.64
N TYR A 90 -13.52 14.95 -20.37
CA TYR A 90 -12.53 13.91 -20.12
C TYR A 90 -12.92 12.98 -18.96
N TYR A 91 -13.27 13.56 -17.80
CA TYR A 91 -13.64 12.78 -16.61
C TYR A 91 -14.99 12.08 -16.79
N SER A 92 -15.96 12.72 -17.46
CA SER A 92 -17.23 12.09 -17.78
C SER A 92 -17.05 10.85 -18.67
N ASN A 93 -16.26 10.96 -19.74
CA ASN A 93 -15.99 9.84 -20.63
C ASN A 93 -15.20 8.72 -19.94
N LEU A 94 -14.20 9.09 -19.13
CA LEU A 94 -13.43 8.12 -18.36
C LEU A 94 -14.32 7.34 -17.39
N LEU A 95 -15.16 8.03 -16.61
CA LEU A 95 -16.08 7.39 -15.66
C LEU A 95 -17.07 6.46 -16.37
N THR A 96 -17.60 6.85 -17.52
CA THR A 96 -18.47 6.00 -18.35
C THR A 96 -17.76 4.71 -18.75
N VAL A 97 -16.51 4.79 -19.23
CA VAL A 97 -15.71 3.61 -19.60
C VAL A 97 -15.44 2.73 -18.37
N LEU A 98 -15.13 3.33 -17.22
CA LEU A 98 -14.89 2.59 -15.98
C LEU A 98 -16.15 1.84 -15.51
N ILE A 99 -17.33 2.47 -15.59
CA ILE A 99 -18.60 1.85 -15.15
C ILE A 99 -19.01 0.73 -16.10
N VAL A 100 -18.91 0.93 -17.42
CA VAL A 100 -19.37 -0.05 -18.42
C VAL A 100 -18.44 -1.25 -18.53
N PHE A 101 -17.13 -1.02 -18.53
CA PHE A 101 -16.13 -2.09 -18.77
C PHE A 101 -15.48 -2.61 -17.48
N GLY A 102 -15.62 -1.92 -16.35
CA GLY A 102 -14.98 -2.32 -15.09
C GLY A 102 -13.44 -2.22 -15.13
N CYS A 103 -12.90 -1.37 -16.01
CA CYS A 103 -11.45 -1.20 -16.15
C CYS A 103 -10.81 -0.59 -14.88
N ARG A 104 -9.54 -0.88 -14.63
CA ARG A 104 -8.77 -0.23 -13.57
C ARG A 104 -8.11 1.04 -14.08
N THR A 105 -8.21 2.12 -13.33
CA THR A 105 -7.37 3.30 -13.58
C THR A 105 -5.93 2.95 -13.24
N ARG A 106 -5.01 3.24 -14.16
CA ARG A 106 -3.58 3.29 -13.81
C ARG A 106 -3.34 4.66 -13.21
N SER A 107 -3.15 4.72 -11.88
CA SER A 107 -2.65 5.91 -11.19
C SER A 107 -1.20 5.70 -10.81
#